data_AF-A0A7I0J6J2-F1
#
_entry.id   AF-A0A7I0J6J2-F1
#
_cell.length_a   1.000
_cell.length_b   1.000
_cell.length_c   1.000
_cell.angle_alpha   90.00
_cell.angle_beta   90.00
_cell.angle_gamma   90.00
#
_symmetry.space_group_name_H-M   'P 1'
#
loop_
_entity.id
_entity.type
_entity.pdbx_description
1 polymer ?
#
loop_
_entity_poly.entity_id
_entity_poly.type
_entity_poly.pdbx_seq_one_letter_code
_entity_poly.pdbx_strand_id
1 'polypeptide(L)'
;MTGKTAFQTQYGFARKDVRLETWRLSPFNRWSFQNVGELVPSAHVAAAPGGEEQAKSLGALLSENIPFAGGSETVESFLKRSDTDGLTILKAGKLVGDWSAPHMPFGSRHIIFSISKSV
;
A
#
# COMPACT_ATOMS: atom_id res chain seq x y z
N MET A 1 18.56 -10.14 26.88
CA MET A 1 17.29 -9.66 26.29
C MET A 1 17.54 -9.39 24.81
N THR A 2 16.98 -10.19 23.91
CA THR A 2 17.04 -9.92 22.47
C THR A 2 16.07 -8.78 22.15
N GLY A 3 16.59 -7.67 21.62
CA GLY A 3 15.78 -6.50 21.24
C GLY A 3 14.81 -6.80 20.10
N LYS A 4 13.90 -5.85 19.81
CA LYS A 4 13.02 -5.94 18.65
C LYS A 4 13.84 -5.99 17.36
N THR A 5 13.46 -6.87 16.44
CA THR A 5 14.03 -6.92 15.09
C THR A 5 13.62 -5.67 14.29
N ALA A 6 14.37 -5.33 13.23
CA ALA A 6 14.00 -4.24 12.33
C ALA A 6 12.57 -4.39 11.77
N PHE A 7 12.19 -5.63 11.41
CA PHE A 7 10.84 -5.96 10.98
C PHE A 7 9.78 -5.63 12.05
N GLN A 8 10.00 -6.07 13.29
CA GLN A 8 9.08 -5.79 14.40
C GLN A 8 8.97 -4.31 14.73
N THR A 9 10.07 -3.56 14.59
CA THR A 9 10.07 -2.11 14.76
C THR A 9 9.24 -1.42 13.68
N GLN A 10 9.32 -1.88 12.43
CA GLN A 10 8.60 -1.29 11.31
C GLN A 10 7.10 -1.66 11.29
N TYR A 11 6.76 -2.92 11.52
CA TYR A 11 5.40 -3.43 11.31
C TYR A 11 4.61 -3.66 12.60
N GLY A 12 5.27 -3.65 13.76
CA GLY A 12 4.62 -3.85 15.06
C GLY A 12 4.26 -5.30 15.42
N PHE A 13 4.60 -6.28 14.57
CA PHE A 13 4.40 -7.72 14.80
C PHE A 13 5.64 -8.52 14.37
N ALA A 14 5.76 -9.79 14.81
CA ALA A 14 6.91 -10.62 14.46
C ALA A 14 6.77 -11.23 13.06
N ARG A 15 7.86 -11.25 12.26
CA ARG A 15 7.84 -11.81 10.89
C ARG A 15 7.38 -13.27 10.85
N LYS A 16 7.69 -14.06 11.90
CA LYS A 16 7.29 -15.46 12.04
C LYS A 16 5.78 -15.66 12.18
N ASP A 17 5.03 -14.61 12.53
CA ASP A 17 3.58 -14.67 12.70
C ASP A 17 2.84 -14.48 11.36
N VAL A 18 3.54 -14.03 10.31
CA VAL A 18 3.02 -14.02 8.93
C VAL A 18 3.16 -15.42 8.33
N ARG A 19 2.05 -16.14 8.31
CA ARG A 19 1.95 -17.55 7.91
C ARG A 19 0.85 -17.69 6.86
N LEU A 20 0.80 -18.83 6.16
CA LEU A 20 -0.22 -19.10 5.14
C LEU A 20 -1.67 -19.02 5.69
N GLU A 21 -1.86 -19.30 6.98
CA GLU A 21 -3.16 -19.18 7.64
C GLU A 21 -3.49 -17.73 8.09
N THR A 22 -2.48 -16.89 8.34
CA THR A 22 -2.67 -15.56 8.95
C THR A 22 -2.44 -14.38 8.00
N TRP A 23 -1.81 -14.58 6.85
CA TRP A 23 -1.33 -13.46 6.02
C TRP A 23 -2.40 -12.48 5.58
N ARG A 24 -3.68 -12.89 5.51
CA ARG A 24 -4.80 -12.01 5.15
C ARG A 24 -5.40 -11.24 6.33
N LEU A 25 -5.01 -11.57 7.56
CA LEU A 25 -5.54 -10.95 8.77
C LEU A 25 -4.74 -9.71 9.12
N SER A 26 -5.40 -8.71 9.72
CA SER A 26 -4.71 -7.59 10.35
C SER A 26 -3.97 -8.06 11.61
N PRO A 27 -2.76 -7.57 11.90
CA PRO A 27 -1.99 -6.57 11.13
C PRO A 27 -1.08 -7.15 10.04
N PHE A 28 -1.03 -8.48 9.89
CA PHE A 28 -0.09 -9.19 9.01
C PHE A 28 -0.23 -8.82 7.53
N ASN A 29 -1.45 -8.47 7.12
CA ASN A 29 -1.78 -8.02 5.77
C ASN A 29 -0.98 -6.80 5.30
N ARG A 30 -0.59 -5.88 6.18
CA ARG A 30 0.20 -4.67 5.83
C ARG A 30 1.54 -4.99 5.18
N TRP A 31 2.19 -6.07 5.60
CA TRP A 31 3.41 -6.56 4.96
C TRP A 31 3.11 -7.59 3.87
N SER A 32 2.20 -8.53 4.16
CA SER A 32 1.99 -9.68 3.28
C SER A 32 1.42 -9.29 1.92
N PHE A 33 0.58 -8.25 1.85
CA PHE A 33 -0.03 -7.81 0.59
C PHE A 33 0.98 -7.23 -0.39
N GLN A 34 2.12 -6.74 0.10
CA GLN A 34 3.26 -6.32 -0.73
C GLN A 34 4.22 -7.48 -1.06
N ASN A 35 4.13 -8.60 -0.34
CA ASN A 35 5.09 -9.70 -0.37
C ASN A 35 4.44 -11.08 -0.54
N VAL A 36 3.28 -11.15 -1.21
CA VAL A 36 2.48 -12.39 -1.34
C VAL A 36 3.28 -13.53 -1.99
N GLY A 37 4.23 -13.21 -2.87
CA GLY A 37 5.11 -14.20 -3.50
C GLY A 37 5.98 -14.99 -2.54
N GLU A 38 6.18 -14.53 -1.30
CA GLU A 38 6.86 -15.29 -0.24
C GLU A 38 5.94 -16.32 0.45
N LEU A 39 4.63 -16.26 0.21
CA LEU A 39 3.62 -17.01 0.96
C LEU A 39 2.81 -17.95 0.06
N VAL A 40 2.53 -17.53 -1.16
CA VAL A 40 1.73 -18.26 -2.14
C VAL A 40 2.58 -18.44 -3.41
N PRO A 41 2.65 -19.67 -3.98
CA PRO A 41 3.33 -19.89 -5.25
C PRO A 41 2.86 -18.88 -6.30
N SER A 42 3.82 -18.16 -6.88
CA SER A 42 3.57 -17.02 -7.75
C SER A 42 4.47 -17.09 -8.97
N ALA A 43 3.93 -16.69 -10.13
CA ALA A 43 4.71 -16.50 -11.35
C ALA A 43 5.04 -15.01 -11.52
N HIS A 44 6.22 -14.71 -12.04
CA HIS A 44 6.61 -13.34 -12.35
C HIS A 44 6.04 -12.93 -13.72
N VAL A 45 5.33 -11.80 -13.76
CA VAL A 45 4.91 -11.14 -15.00
C VAL A 45 5.83 -9.95 -15.22
N ALA A 46 6.58 -9.95 -16.32
CA ALA A 46 7.52 -8.87 -16.62
C ALA A 46 6.79 -7.58 -16.99
N ALA A 47 7.28 -6.45 -16.50
CA ALA A 47 6.80 -5.14 -16.91
C ALA A 47 7.19 -4.85 -18.38
N ALA A 48 6.38 -4.04 -19.06
CA ALA A 48 6.74 -3.52 -20.36
C ALA A 48 8.00 -2.63 -20.27
N PRO A 49 8.86 -2.58 -21.31
CA PRO A 49 9.96 -1.63 -21.37
C PRO A 49 9.46 -0.18 -21.27
N GLY A 50 10.18 0.71 -20.59
CA GLY A 50 9.80 2.12 -20.46
C GLY A 50 10.14 2.76 -19.11
N GLY A 51 10.43 1.93 -18.10
CA GLY A 51 10.76 2.40 -16.76
C GLY A 51 9.53 2.86 -15.97
N GLU A 52 9.74 3.22 -14.71
CA GLU A 52 8.71 3.77 -13.82
C GLU A 52 8.75 5.30 -13.88
N GLU A 53 7.58 5.94 -13.87
CA GLU A 53 7.51 7.39 -13.67
C GLU A 53 8.02 7.76 -12.26
N GLN A 54 8.51 8.99 -12.09
CA GLN A 54 8.89 9.47 -10.77
C GLN A 54 7.64 9.80 -9.95
N ALA A 55 7.66 9.44 -8.66
CA ALA A 55 6.61 9.79 -7.73
C ALA A 55 6.37 11.31 -7.72
N LYS A 56 5.10 11.72 -7.78
CA LYS A 56 4.70 13.13 -7.73
C LYS A 56 3.84 13.37 -6.51
N SER A 57 4.16 14.33 -5.66
CA SER A 57 3.33 14.59 -4.46
C SER A 57 1.91 15.07 -4.82
N LEU A 58 0.90 14.58 -4.10
CA LEU A 58 -0.46 15.13 -4.13
C LEU A 58 -0.57 16.57 -3.55
N GLY A 59 0.44 17.02 -2.79
CA GLY A 59 0.51 18.39 -2.27
C GLY A 59 -0.74 18.80 -1.49
N ALA A 60 -1.31 19.96 -1.84
CA ALA A 60 -2.46 20.54 -1.15
C ALA A 60 -3.71 19.63 -1.13
N LEU A 61 -3.85 18.71 -2.09
CA LEU A 61 -4.98 17.77 -2.13
C LEU A 61 -5.07 16.90 -0.87
N LEU A 62 -3.94 16.63 -0.22
CA LEU A 62 -3.92 15.85 1.02
C LEU A 62 -4.59 16.57 2.20
N SER A 63 -4.63 17.90 2.16
CA SER A 63 -5.22 18.75 3.19
C SER A 63 -6.68 19.13 2.90
N GLU A 64 -7.20 18.80 1.72
CA GLU A 64 -8.60 19.04 1.37
C GLU A 64 -9.54 18.22 2.26
N ASN A 65 -10.64 18.83 2.69
CA ASN A 65 -11.64 18.16 3.50
C ASN A 65 -12.65 17.42 2.60
N ILE A 66 -12.89 16.15 2.92
CA ILE A 66 -13.91 15.34 2.28
C ILE A 66 -15.06 15.08 3.28
N PRO A 67 -16.33 15.27 2.86
CA PRO A 67 -17.48 15.11 3.73
C PRO A 67 -17.88 13.63 3.88
N PHE A 68 -18.27 13.26 5.11
CA PHE A 68 -18.84 11.98 5.48
C PHE A 68 -20.10 12.19 6.32
N ALA A 69 -20.89 11.12 6.51
CA ALA A 69 -22.11 11.18 7.32
C ALA A 69 -21.88 11.65 8.78
N GLY A 70 -20.67 11.45 9.32
CA GLY A 70 -20.30 11.81 10.70
C GLY A 70 -19.43 13.07 10.83
N GLY A 71 -19.23 13.84 9.76
CA GLY A 71 -18.35 15.01 9.76
C GLY A 71 -17.42 15.04 8.54
N SER A 72 -16.40 15.90 8.56
CA SER A 72 -15.38 15.95 7.52
C SER A 72 -14.01 15.59 8.08
N GLU A 73 -13.17 14.98 7.26
CA GLU A 73 -11.75 14.79 7.55
C GLU A 73 -10.92 15.11 6.30
N THR A 74 -9.62 15.31 6.48
CA THR A 74 -8.73 15.54 5.34
C THR A 74 -8.58 14.27 4.50
N VAL A 75 -8.26 14.41 3.21
CA VAL A 75 -7.91 13.27 2.35
C VAL A 75 -6.82 12.40 2.98
N GLU A 76 -5.76 13.00 3.54
CA GLU A 76 -4.70 12.22 4.18
C GLU A 76 -5.20 11.42 5.40
N SER A 77 -6.07 12.02 6.22
CA SER A 77 -6.63 11.34 7.39
C SER A 77 -7.47 10.14 6.97
N PHE A 78 -8.26 10.29 5.91
CA PHE A 78 -9.03 9.19 5.33
C PHE A 78 -8.14 8.07 4.80
N LEU A 79 -7.07 8.38 4.04
CA LEU A 79 -6.15 7.37 3.52
C LEU A 79 -5.49 6.57 4.65
N LYS A 80 -5.05 7.25 5.73
CA LYS A 80 -4.49 6.59 6.91
C LYS A 80 -5.52 5.74 7.65
N ARG A 81 -6.73 6.25 7.88
CA ARG A 81 -7.81 5.55 8.60
C ARG A 81 -8.34 4.33 7.87
N SER A 82 -8.27 4.33 6.54
CA SER A 82 -8.72 3.23 5.67
C SER A 82 -7.64 2.17 5.42
N ASP A 83 -6.48 2.25 6.10
CA ASP A 83 -5.32 1.39 5.84
C ASP A 83 -4.91 1.40 4.36
N THR A 84 -5.00 2.56 3.69
CA THR A 84 -4.54 2.68 2.30
C THR A 84 -3.01 2.54 2.28
N ASP A 85 -2.51 1.69 1.38
CA ASP A 85 -1.07 1.50 1.18
C ASP A 85 -0.51 2.41 0.06
N GLY A 86 -1.28 2.64 -1.00
CA GLY A 86 -0.90 3.53 -2.10
C GLY A 86 -2.09 4.08 -2.88
N LEU A 87 -1.93 5.30 -3.40
CA LEU A 87 -2.88 6.00 -4.26
C LEU A 87 -2.14 6.76 -5.35
N THR A 88 -2.58 6.60 -6.60
CA THR A 88 -2.11 7.37 -7.76
C THR A 88 -3.31 7.98 -8.46
N ILE A 89 -3.26 9.28 -8.78
CA ILE A 89 -4.34 9.99 -9.47
C ILE A 89 -3.85 10.44 -10.85
N LEU A 90 -4.59 10.04 -11.89
CA LEU A 90 -4.42 10.54 -13.25
C LEU A 90 -5.64 11.37 -13.67
N LYS A 91 -5.40 12.46 -14.41
CA LYS A 91 -6.45 13.26 -15.05
C LYS A 91 -6.11 13.43 -16.52
N ALA A 92 -7.00 12.94 -17.39
CA ALA A 92 -6.81 12.97 -18.85
C ALA A 92 -5.45 12.38 -19.28
N GLY A 93 -5.08 11.24 -18.69
CA GLY A 93 -3.83 10.53 -18.98
C GLY A 93 -2.57 11.17 -18.39
N LYS A 94 -2.68 12.22 -17.57
CA LYS A 94 -1.53 12.89 -16.93
C LYS A 94 -1.52 12.66 -15.43
N LEU A 95 -0.33 12.39 -14.89
CA LEU A 95 -0.12 12.23 -13.45
C LEU A 95 -0.45 13.53 -12.70
N VAL A 96 -1.43 13.45 -11.81
CA VAL A 96 -1.77 14.52 -10.86
C VAL A 96 -0.89 14.41 -9.64
N GLY A 97 -0.78 13.21 -9.08
CA GLY A 97 0.12 12.89 -7.98
C GLY A 97 -0.19 11.54 -7.34
N ASP A 98 0.62 11.23 -6.34
CA ASP A 98 0.76 9.98 -5.63
C ASP A 98 0.76 10.23 -4.12
N TRP A 99 0.32 9.22 -3.40
CA TRP A 99 0.49 9.07 -1.98
C TRP A 99 0.85 7.62 -1.69
N SER A 100 1.76 7.40 -0.76
CA SER A 100 2.15 6.06 -0.34
C SER A 100 2.30 6.02 1.17
N ALA A 101 1.87 4.92 1.78
CA ALA A 101 2.02 4.73 3.21
C ALA A 101 3.51 4.61 3.60
N PRO A 102 3.89 4.94 4.85
CA PRO A 102 5.29 4.88 5.29
C PRO A 102 5.96 3.51 5.11
N HIS A 103 5.17 2.43 5.06
CA HIS A 103 5.63 1.06 4.88
C HIS A 103 5.47 0.51 3.46
N MET A 104 5.06 1.35 2.49
CA MET A 104 4.98 0.99 1.07
C MET A 104 5.68 2.07 0.23
N PRO A 105 6.98 1.93 -0.07
CA PRO A 105 7.65 2.84 -0.99
C PRO A 105 6.94 2.92 -2.35
N PHE A 106 6.96 4.08 -3.01
CA PHE A 106 6.44 4.22 -4.37
C PHE A 106 7.10 3.18 -5.32
N GLY A 107 6.33 2.65 -6.27
CA GLY A 107 6.76 1.58 -7.17
C GLY A 107 6.73 0.17 -6.56
N SER A 108 6.46 0.03 -5.25
CA SER A 108 6.33 -1.29 -4.63
C SER A 108 5.14 -2.07 -5.20
N ARG A 109 5.31 -3.38 -5.41
CA ARG A 109 4.22 -4.27 -5.81
C ARG A 109 3.22 -4.44 -4.67
N HIS A 110 1.94 -4.58 -5.02
CA HIS A 110 0.86 -4.86 -4.09
C HIS A 110 -0.11 -5.85 -4.72
N ILE A 111 -0.64 -6.79 -3.94
CA ILE A 111 -1.70 -7.69 -4.40
C ILE A 111 -2.95 -6.87 -4.75
N ILE A 112 -3.51 -7.11 -5.93
CA ILE A 112 -4.64 -6.33 -6.44
C ILE A 112 -5.99 -7.05 -6.29
N PHE A 113 -5.99 -8.24 -5.68
CA PHE A 113 -7.17 -9.10 -5.52
C PHE A 113 -8.01 -9.18 -6.81
N SER A 114 -9.30 -8.86 -6.74
CA SER A 114 -10.22 -8.98 -7.88
C SER A 114 -10.00 -7.95 -8.99
N ILE A 115 -9.15 -6.94 -8.82
CA ILE A 115 -8.73 -6.06 -9.93
C ILE A 115 -8.04 -6.89 -11.03
N SER A 116 -7.38 -8.00 -10.65
CA SER A 116 -6.77 -8.94 -11.61
C SER A 116 -7.73 -9.50 -12.66
N LYS A 117 -9.05 -9.48 -12.43
CA LYS A 117 -10.05 -9.95 -13.40
C LYS A 117 -10.24 -9.02 -14.60
N SER A 118 -9.70 -7.80 -14.51
CA SER A 118 -9.80 -6.77 -15.56
C SER A 118 -8.47 -6.53 -16.29
N VAL A 119 -7.42 -7.29 -15.96
CA VAL A 119 -6.10 -7.23 -16.61
C VAL A 119 -6.11 -8.08 -17.88
#